data_AF-A0A8S0WRZ8-F1
#
_entry.id   AF-A0A8S0WRZ8-F1
#
_cell.length_a   1.000
_cell.length_b   1.000
_cell.length_c   1.000
_cell.angle_alpha   90.00
_cell.angle_beta   90.00
_cell.angle_gamma   90.00
#
_symmetry.space_group_name_H-M   'P 1'
#
loop_
_entity.id
_entity.type
_entity.pdbx_description
1 polymer ?
#
loop_
_entity_poly.entity_id
_entity_poly.type
_entity_poly.pdbx_seq_one_letter_code
_entity_poly.pdbx_strand_id
1 'polypeptide(L)'
;MAQKVAKQPNMKNLTALATKRQKLTQQIIKFNEDTLKYMGEDAFESLTGALEWIEDFTGLDESDNEVEGLGISSGHGEYHPEDTCLPFPSRVEDTVRLQLSITRLAEKELDLCKAFANDCSQNIWVAVGNKSFHYKNHLQTQAQVAIQSVERNLKHHCRLYSQNLHNMELLGLARSQDSVYRRLTNEDLKASPSLVLPNIPGQPCQL
;
A
#
# COMPACT_ATOMS: atom_id res chain seq x y z
N MET A 1 -5.89 5.40 -38.74
CA MET A 1 -6.43 5.17 -37.38
C MET A 1 -6.19 3.71 -37.04
N ALA A 2 -5.18 3.41 -36.22
CA ALA A 2 -4.86 2.03 -35.83
C ALA A 2 -5.41 1.74 -34.44
N GLN A 3 -6.45 0.90 -34.39
CA GLN A 3 -7.09 0.45 -33.16
C GLN A 3 -6.14 -0.55 -32.48
N LYS A 4 -5.57 -0.17 -31.33
CA LYS A 4 -4.73 -1.07 -30.52
C LYS A 4 -5.62 -2.19 -29.97
N VAL A 5 -5.44 -3.40 -30.48
CA VAL A 5 -6.08 -4.62 -29.98
C VAL A 5 -5.59 -4.87 -28.56
N ALA A 6 -6.51 -4.91 -27.59
CA ALA A 6 -6.22 -5.32 -26.22
C ALA A 6 -5.54 -6.70 -26.24
N LYS A 7 -4.35 -6.80 -25.64
CA LYS A 7 -3.64 -8.08 -25.47
C LYS A 7 -4.53 -8.98 -24.61
N GLN A 8 -5.26 -9.91 -25.22
CA GLN A 8 -6.02 -10.90 -24.48
C GLN A 8 -5.07 -11.66 -23.55
N PRO A 9 -5.43 -11.85 -22.27
CA PRO A 9 -4.59 -12.54 -21.32
C PRO A 9 -4.37 -13.99 -21.78
N ASN A 10 -3.10 -14.39 -21.84
CA ASN A 10 -2.69 -15.75 -22.21
C ASN A 10 -3.38 -16.78 -21.30
N MET A 11 -3.96 -17.85 -21.86
CA MET A 11 -4.66 -18.91 -21.10
C MET A 11 -3.85 -19.46 -19.92
N LYS A 12 -2.52 -19.56 -20.06
CA LYS A 12 -1.62 -19.97 -18.98
C LYS A 12 -1.59 -18.99 -17.80
N ASN A 13 -1.73 -17.69 -18.07
CA ASN A 13 -1.76 -16.66 -17.04
C ASN A 13 -3.10 -16.66 -16.31
N LEU A 14 -4.20 -16.95 -17.01
CA LEU A 14 -5.53 -17.06 -16.41
C LEU A 14 -5.64 -18.27 -15.48
N THR A 15 -5.11 -19.43 -15.87
CA THR A 15 -5.10 -20.60 -14.99
C THR A 15 -4.20 -20.41 -13.78
N ALA A 16 -3.04 -19.79 -13.94
CA ALA A 16 -2.16 -19.42 -12.82
C ALA A 16 -2.80 -18.38 -11.89
N LEU A 17 -3.59 -17.44 -12.43
CA LEU A 17 -4.35 -16.48 -11.63
C LEU A 17 -5.46 -17.19 -10.85
N ALA A 18 -6.19 -18.11 -11.48
CA ALA A 18 -7.24 -18.87 -10.82
C ALA A 18 -6.72 -19.72 -9.66
N THR A 19 -5.57 -20.38 -9.82
CA THR A 19 -4.95 -21.15 -8.71
C THR A 19 -4.49 -20.26 -7.57
N LYS A 20 -3.96 -19.07 -7.87
CA LYS A 20 -3.62 -18.06 -6.85
C LYS A 20 -4.85 -17.57 -6.10
N ARG A 21 -5.93 -17.23 -6.83
CA ARG A 21 -7.21 -16.82 -6.23
C ARG A 21 -7.78 -17.92 -5.33
N GLN A 22 -7.78 -19.17 -5.78
CA GLN A 22 -8.24 -20.30 -4.96
C GLN A 22 -7.42 -20.44 -3.67
N LYS A 23 -6.10 -20.34 -3.76
CA LYS A 23 -5.22 -20.40 -2.57
C LYS A 23 -5.50 -19.24 -1.62
N LEU A 24 -5.71 -18.04 -2.15
CA LEU A 24 -6.05 -16.86 -1.36
C LEU A 24 -7.39 -17.06 -0.64
N THR A 25 -8.43 -17.54 -1.34
CA THR A 25 -9.72 -17.86 -0.74
C THR A 25 -9.59 -18.82 0.43
N GLN A 26 -8.81 -19.89 0.28
CA GLN A 26 -8.56 -20.84 1.37
C GLN A 26 -7.85 -20.21 2.57
N GLN A 27 -6.88 -19.32 2.31
CA GLN A 27 -6.19 -18.58 3.38
C GLN A 27 -7.13 -17.62 4.10
N ILE A 28 -7.99 -16.92 3.38
CA ILE A 28 -9.00 -16.01 3.96
C ILE A 28 -9.99 -16.78 4.82
N ILE A 29 -10.52 -17.91 4.32
CA ILE A 29 -11.46 -18.74 5.09
C ILE A 29 -10.81 -19.21 6.39
N LYS A 30 -9.59 -19.77 6.29
CA LYS A 30 -8.85 -20.21 7.47
C LYS A 30 -8.58 -19.07 8.45
N PHE A 31 -8.19 -17.91 7.94
CA PHE A 31 -7.96 -16.72 8.77
C PHE A 31 -9.25 -16.29 9.49
N ASN A 32 -10.38 -16.28 8.80
CA ASN A 32 -11.67 -15.91 9.39
C ASN A 32 -12.10 -16.91 10.47
N GLU A 33 -11.95 -18.21 10.22
CA GLU A 33 -12.21 -19.27 11.22
C GLU A 33 -11.33 -19.09 12.46
N ASP A 34 -10.04 -18.85 12.28
CA ASP A 34 -9.11 -18.60 13.38
C ASP A 34 -9.48 -17.30 14.13
N THR A 35 -9.92 -16.26 13.41
CA THR A 35 -10.24 -14.96 13.99
C THR A 35 -11.52 -15.00 14.83
N LEU A 36 -12.54 -15.74 14.40
CA LEU A 36 -13.77 -15.96 15.17
C LEU A 36 -13.47 -16.47 16.59
N LYS A 37 -12.45 -17.33 16.73
CA LYS A 37 -12.01 -17.84 18.04
C LYS A 37 -11.48 -16.75 18.98
N TYR A 38 -10.89 -15.68 18.44
CA TYR A 38 -10.24 -14.64 19.24
C TYR A 38 -11.07 -13.35 19.36
N MET A 39 -11.87 -13.02 18.35
CA MET A 39 -12.63 -11.76 18.29
C MET A 39 -14.13 -11.96 18.49
N GLY A 40 -14.66 -13.18 18.37
CA GLY A 40 -16.11 -13.43 18.44
C GLY A 40 -16.86 -13.04 17.16
N GLU A 41 -18.13 -13.44 17.06
CA GLU A 41 -18.99 -13.18 15.89
C GLU A 41 -19.35 -11.68 15.78
N ASP A 42 -19.55 -11.00 16.91
CA ASP A 42 -19.91 -9.57 16.99
C ASP A 42 -18.88 -8.65 16.30
N ALA A 43 -17.60 -9.06 16.27
CA ALA A 43 -16.54 -8.32 15.60
C ALA A 43 -16.73 -8.25 14.08
N PHE A 44 -17.32 -9.28 13.48
CA PHE A 44 -17.53 -9.36 12.03
C PHE A 44 -18.69 -8.46 11.58
N GLU A 45 -19.72 -8.32 12.41
CA GLU A 45 -20.85 -7.42 12.15
C GLU A 45 -20.46 -5.94 12.26
N SER A 46 -19.47 -5.65 13.12
CA SER A 46 -18.92 -4.31 13.34
C SER A 46 -17.88 -3.87 12.31
N LEU A 47 -17.51 -4.69 11.32
CA LEU A 47 -16.42 -4.36 10.40
C LEU A 47 -16.75 -3.13 9.55
N THR A 48 -15.91 -2.11 9.69
CA THR A 48 -15.97 -0.93 8.84
C THR A 48 -15.27 -1.19 7.50
N GLY A 49 -15.85 -0.69 6.41
CA GLY A 49 -15.30 -0.84 5.06
C GLY A 49 -13.91 -0.19 4.90
N ALA A 50 -13.17 -0.60 3.86
CA ALA A 50 -11.92 0.05 3.45
C ALA A 50 -12.14 1.56 3.21
N LEU A 51 -11.47 2.42 4.01
CA LEU A 51 -11.63 3.85 3.91
C LEU A 51 -11.12 4.35 2.54
N GLU A 52 -11.91 5.19 1.89
CA GLU A 52 -11.67 5.80 0.57
C GLU A 52 -10.51 6.82 0.55
N TRP A 53 -9.85 7.06 1.69
CA TRP A 53 -8.80 8.08 1.85
C TRP A 53 -7.43 7.61 1.37
N ILE A 54 -7.34 7.22 0.11
CA ILE A 54 -6.05 7.04 -0.56
C ILE A 54 -5.70 8.37 -1.22
N GLU A 55 -4.74 9.10 -0.64
CA GLU A 55 -4.16 10.27 -1.31
C GLU A 55 -3.69 9.89 -2.71
N ASP A 56 -4.22 10.61 -3.70
CA ASP A 56 -3.94 10.31 -5.09
C ASP A 56 -2.59 10.96 -5.47
N PHE A 57 -1.53 10.15 -5.46
CA PHE A 57 -0.19 10.55 -5.90
C PHE A 57 -0.11 10.66 -7.45
N THR A 58 -1.12 11.26 -8.09
CA THR A 58 -1.25 11.38 -9.55
C THR A 58 -0.29 12.39 -10.18
N GLY A 59 0.18 13.39 -9.42
CA GLY A 59 1.01 14.50 -9.92
C GLY A 59 2.53 14.27 -9.99
N LEU A 60 3.01 13.02 -9.92
CA LEU A 60 4.45 12.73 -10.06
C LEU A 60 4.82 12.61 -11.55
N ASP A 61 5.23 13.73 -12.14
CA ASP A 61 5.64 13.95 -13.54
C ASP A 61 4.55 13.61 -14.59
N GLU A 62 3.95 14.66 -15.15
CA GLU A 62 2.86 14.58 -16.13
C GLU A 62 3.39 14.07 -17.49
N SER A 63 3.45 12.75 -17.63
CA SER A 63 3.35 12.09 -18.93
C SER A 63 2.11 11.20 -18.90
N ASP A 64 0.97 11.79 -19.27
CA ASP A 64 -0.31 11.17 -19.60
C ASP A 64 -0.30 9.64 -19.53
N ASN A 65 -0.81 9.11 -18.43
CA ASN A 65 -1.56 7.87 -18.43
C ASN A 65 -2.48 7.91 -17.23
N GLU A 66 -3.77 8.00 -17.52
CA GLU A 66 -4.85 7.60 -16.62
C GLU A 66 -4.48 6.25 -16.01
N VAL A 67 -3.95 6.29 -14.79
CA VAL A 67 -3.80 5.09 -13.99
C VAL A 67 -5.23 4.79 -13.57
N GLU A 68 -5.88 3.87 -14.28
CA GLU A 68 -7.13 3.27 -13.83
C GLU A 68 -7.00 3.04 -12.33
N GLY A 69 -7.81 3.79 -11.57
CA GLY A 69 -7.88 3.61 -10.15
C GLY A 69 -8.06 2.13 -9.91
N LEU A 70 -7.24 1.54 -9.04
CA LEU A 70 -7.63 0.33 -8.33
C LEU A 70 -8.76 0.73 -7.38
N GLY A 71 -9.84 1.27 -7.95
CA GLY A 71 -11.08 1.58 -7.30
C GLY A 71 -11.57 0.25 -6.79
N ILE A 72 -11.64 0.13 -5.47
CA ILE A 72 -12.36 -0.93 -4.81
C ILE A 72 -13.79 -0.79 -5.34
N SER A 73 -14.12 -1.61 -6.34
CA SER A 73 -15.41 -1.57 -7.02
C SER A 73 -16.46 -2.10 -6.07
N SER A 74 -16.98 -1.22 -5.22
CA SER A 74 -18.21 -1.46 -4.49
C SER A 74 -19.38 -1.31 -5.47
N GLY A 75 -19.59 -2.33 -6.29
CA GLY A 75 -20.63 -2.32 -7.32
C GLY A 75 -20.77 -3.67 -8.01
N HIS A 76 -21.63 -4.53 -7.47
CA HIS A 76 -22.26 -5.71 -8.11
C HIS A 76 -21.47 -6.38 -9.26
N GLY A 77 -20.29 -6.90 -8.94
CA GLY A 77 -19.45 -7.72 -9.82
C GLY A 77 -19.12 -9.06 -9.17
N GLU A 78 -18.65 -10.01 -9.96
CA GLU A 78 -18.17 -11.33 -9.55
C GLU A 78 -17.32 -11.27 -8.27
N TYR A 79 -17.64 -12.08 -7.25
CA TYR A 79 -16.91 -12.06 -5.97
C TYR A 79 -15.41 -12.34 -6.21
N HIS A 80 -14.57 -11.37 -5.83
CA HIS A 80 -13.14 -11.45 -5.96
C HIS A 80 -12.49 -11.53 -4.57
N PRO A 81 -11.67 -12.56 -4.29
CA PRO A 81 -11.08 -12.72 -2.96
C PRO A 81 -10.17 -11.54 -2.57
N GLU A 82 -9.58 -10.84 -3.53
CA GLU A 82 -8.82 -9.61 -3.34
C GLU A 82 -9.62 -8.44 -2.74
N ASP A 83 -10.95 -8.42 -2.90
CA ASP A 83 -11.84 -7.38 -2.38
C ASP A 83 -12.40 -7.74 -0.99
N THR A 84 -12.00 -8.90 -0.43
CA THR A 84 -12.51 -9.35 0.86
C THR A 84 -11.92 -8.50 1.99
N CYS A 85 -12.78 -7.86 2.77
CA CYS A 85 -12.36 -7.17 3.99
C CYS A 85 -11.97 -8.20 5.05
N LEU A 86 -10.77 -8.08 5.60
CA LEU A 86 -10.28 -8.95 6.66
C LEU A 86 -10.59 -8.36 8.04
N PRO A 87 -11.00 -9.20 9.01
CA PRO A 87 -11.28 -8.77 10.37
C PRO A 87 -9.99 -8.42 11.13
N PHE A 88 -9.62 -7.15 11.08
CA PHE A 88 -8.52 -6.61 11.89
C PHE A 88 -9.07 -5.71 13.00
N PRO A 89 -8.43 -5.65 14.19
CA PRO A 89 -8.80 -4.72 15.25
C PRO A 89 -8.92 -3.24 14.83
N SER A 90 -8.15 -2.78 13.85
CA SER A 90 -8.26 -1.43 13.26
C SER A 90 -9.57 -1.20 12.49
N ARG A 91 -10.30 -2.27 12.13
CA ARG A 91 -11.57 -2.23 11.40
C ARG A 91 -12.79 -2.33 12.30
N VAL A 92 -12.60 -2.74 13.54
CA VAL A 92 -13.65 -2.82 14.55
C VAL A 92 -13.74 -1.47 15.26
N GLU A 93 -14.95 -1.01 15.53
CA GLU A 93 -15.16 0.25 16.24
C GLU A 93 -14.52 0.19 17.64
N ASP A 94 -13.93 1.31 18.08
CA ASP A 94 -13.25 1.41 19.38
C ASP A 94 -14.12 0.95 20.56
N THR A 95 -15.42 1.22 20.50
CA THR A 95 -16.42 0.84 21.51
C THR A 95 -16.55 -0.69 21.62
N VAL A 96 -16.67 -1.37 20.48
CA VAL A 96 -16.75 -2.82 20.36
C VAL A 96 -15.40 -3.47 20.71
N ARG A 97 -14.28 -2.85 20.31
CA ARG A 97 -12.93 -3.30 20.64
C ARG A 97 -12.69 -3.39 22.16
N LEU A 98 -13.21 -2.41 22.90
CA LEU A 98 -13.17 -2.41 24.37
C LEU A 98 -14.07 -3.49 24.97
N GLN A 99 -15.28 -3.68 24.43
CA GLN A 99 -16.21 -4.71 24.89
C GLN A 99 -15.66 -6.13 24.69
N LEU A 100 -15.03 -6.38 23.55
CA LEU A 100 -14.42 -7.66 23.20
C LEU A 100 -13.08 -7.92 23.92
N SER A 101 -12.56 -6.95 24.68
CA SER A 101 -11.27 -7.06 25.39
C SER A 101 -10.09 -7.46 24.49
N ILE A 102 -10.13 -7.09 23.20
CA ILE A 102 -9.11 -7.43 22.20
C ILE A 102 -7.94 -6.44 22.16
N THR A 103 -7.73 -5.67 23.23
CA THR A 103 -6.70 -4.63 23.35
C THR A 103 -5.30 -5.15 23.02
N ARG A 104 -4.95 -6.36 23.50
CA ARG A 104 -3.65 -6.98 23.20
C ARG A 104 -3.47 -7.32 21.72
N LEU A 105 -4.56 -7.64 21.01
CA LEU A 105 -4.51 -7.90 19.58
C LEU A 105 -4.35 -6.59 18.80
N ALA A 106 -5.01 -5.52 19.25
CA ALA A 106 -4.87 -4.17 18.72
C ALA A 106 -3.43 -3.63 18.88
N GLU A 107 -2.80 -3.83 20.04
CA GLU A 107 -1.39 -3.47 20.28
C GLU A 107 -0.45 -4.21 19.32
N LYS A 108 -0.67 -5.52 19.11
CA LYS A 108 0.11 -6.31 18.14
C LYS A 108 -0.09 -5.85 16.71
N GLU A 109 -1.32 -5.50 16.33
CA GLU A 109 -1.60 -4.94 15.02
C GLU A 109 -0.87 -3.60 14.84
N LEU A 110 -0.85 -2.76 15.88
CA LEU A 110 -0.14 -1.49 15.83
C LEU A 110 1.36 -1.69 15.58
N ASP A 111 1.99 -2.64 16.27
CA ASP A 111 3.41 -2.99 16.04
C ASP A 111 3.65 -3.52 14.62
N LEU A 112 2.73 -4.34 14.10
CA LEU A 112 2.79 -4.82 12.71
C LEU A 112 2.67 -3.65 11.72
N CYS A 113 1.71 -2.75 11.91
CA CYS A 113 1.58 -1.57 11.07
C CYS A 113 2.86 -0.73 11.09
N LYS A 114 3.51 -0.56 12.25
CA LYS A 114 4.78 0.19 12.36
C LYS A 114 5.90 -0.47 11.57
N ALA A 115 6.03 -1.80 11.69
CA ALA A 115 6.97 -2.58 10.90
C ALA A 115 6.70 -2.43 9.39
N PHE A 116 5.44 -2.57 8.96
CA PHE A 116 5.06 -2.38 7.56
C PHE A 116 5.31 -0.97 7.05
N ALA A 117 5.06 0.06 7.86
CA ALA A 117 5.34 1.44 7.49
C ALA A 117 6.85 1.69 7.31
N ASN A 118 7.70 1.09 8.15
CA ASN A 118 9.16 1.15 7.99
C ASN A 118 9.59 0.47 6.69
N ASP A 119 9.08 -0.73 6.40
CA ASP A 119 9.37 -1.46 5.17
C ASP A 119 8.91 -0.68 3.93
N CYS A 120 7.71 -0.09 3.97
CA CYS A 120 7.21 0.76 2.89
C CYS A 120 8.11 1.99 2.70
N SER A 121 8.52 2.66 3.78
CA SER A 121 9.42 3.81 3.73
C SER A 121 10.74 3.45 3.06
N GLN A 122 11.35 2.33 3.44
CA GLN A 122 12.59 1.84 2.83
C GLN A 122 12.42 1.59 1.32
N ASN A 123 11.31 0.97 0.91
CA ASN A 123 11.04 0.72 -0.50
C ASN A 123 10.79 2.03 -1.29
N ILE A 124 10.15 3.02 -0.67
CA ILE A 124 9.96 4.36 -1.23
C ILE A 124 11.32 5.03 -1.47
N TRP A 125 12.22 5.01 -0.48
CA TRP A 125 13.59 5.54 -0.63
C TRP A 125 14.36 4.89 -1.78
N VAL A 126 14.31 3.55 -1.88
CA VAL A 126 14.94 2.81 -2.97
C VAL A 126 14.33 3.19 -4.32
N ALA A 127 13.01 3.31 -4.41
CA ALA A 127 12.32 3.71 -5.65
C ALA A 127 12.67 5.15 -6.07
N VAL A 128 12.74 6.10 -5.13
CA VAL A 128 13.19 7.49 -5.41
C VAL A 128 14.65 7.52 -5.87
N GLY A 129 15.52 6.72 -5.25
CA GLY A 129 16.92 6.58 -5.67
C GLY A 129 17.05 6.02 -7.09
N ASN A 130 16.29 4.96 -7.40
CA ASN A 130 16.24 4.38 -8.75
C ASN A 130 15.69 5.37 -9.78
N LYS A 131 14.62 6.11 -9.43
CA LYS A 131 14.06 7.18 -10.27
C LYS A 131 15.16 8.21 -10.57
N SER A 132 15.83 8.73 -9.54
CA SER A 132 16.92 9.71 -9.68
C SER A 132 18.09 9.22 -10.54
N PHE A 133 18.49 7.95 -10.39
CA PHE A 133 19.53 7.33 -11.22
C PHE A 133 19.12 7.27 -12.70
N HIS A 134 17.89 6.86 -12.99
CA HIS A 134 17.36 6.83 -14.35
C HIS A 134 17.26 8.22 -14.96
N TYR A 135 16.84 9.25 -14.19
CA TYR A 135 16.85 10.65 -14.65
C TYR A 135 18.24 11.16 -15.01
N LYS A 136 19.26 10.83 -14.19
CA LYS A 136 20.65 11.25 -14.45
C LYS A 136 21.27 10.57 -15.68
N ASN A 137 20.92 9.31 -15.93
CA ASN A 137 21.58 8.48 -16.95
C ASN A 137 20.81 8.41 -18.30
N HIS A 138 19.95 9.39 -18.60
CA HIS A 138 19.10 9.44 -19.79
C HIS A 138 19.83 9.20 -21.13
N LEU A 139 19.76 7.98 -21.67
CA LEU A 139 19.90 7.71 -23.11
C LEU A 139 18.96 6.54 -23.49
N GLN A 140 17.93 6.84 -24.28
CA GLN A 140 17.04 5.93 -25.04
C GLN A 140 15.75 5.41 -24.39
N THR A 141 14.77 5.14 -25.26
CA THR A 141 13.36 4.75 -25.04
C THR A 141 13.14 3.56 -24.09
N GLN A 142 14.13 2.70 -23.86
CA GLN A 142 14.06 1.65 -22.84
C GLN A 142 14.02 2.21 -21.40
N ALA A 143 14.61 3.38 -21.16
CA ALA A 143 14.58 4.05 -19.86
C ALA A 143 13.18 4.54 -19.47
N GLN A 144 12.34 4.93 -20.43
CA GLN A 144 10.96 5.39 -20.15
C GLN A 144 10.09 4.28 -19.57
N VAL A 145 10.20 3.05 -20.10
CA VAL A 145 9.46 1.89 -19.56
C VAL A 145 9.94 1.54 -18.14
N ALA A 146 11.25 1.65 -17.90
CA ALA A 146 11.82 1.43 -16.57
C ALA A 146 11.36 2.49 -15.57
N ILE A 147 11.36 3.77 -15.95
CA ILE A 147 10.88 4.89 -15.12
C ILE A 147 9.40 4.69 -14.75
N GLN A 148 8.55 4.37 -15.72
CA GLN A 148 7.13 4.09 -15.46
C GLN A 148 6.92 2.91 -14.50
N SER A 149 7.74 1.86 -14.61
CA SER A 149 7.69 0.73 -13.68
C SER A 149 8.07 1.15 -12.25
N VAL A 150 9.13 1.95 -12.11
CA VAL A 150 9.57 2.50 -10.82
C VAL A 150 8.50 3.40 -10.21
N GLU A 151 7.84 4.23 -11.01
CA GLU A 151 6.76 5.11 -10.53
C GLU A 151 5.52 4.34 -10.07
N ARG A 152 5.13 3.27 -10.77
CA ARG A 152 4.04 2.40 -10.30
C ARG A 152 4.35 1.78 -8.95
N ASN A 153 5.58 1.28 -8.77
CA ASN A 153 6.02 0.72 -7.49
C ASN A 153 6.06 1.79 -6.39
N LEU A 154 6.56 2.98 -6.71
CA LEU A 154 6.58 4.12 -5.78
C LEU A 154 5.17 4.47 -5.31
N LYS A 155 4.22 4.64 -6.24
CA LYS A 155 2.81 4.91 -5.91
C LYS A 155 2.21 3.79 -5.06
N HIS A 156 2.48 2.53 -5.39
CA HIS A 156 2.01 1.39 -4.62
C HIS A 156 2.49 1.43 -3.16
N HIS A 157 3.79 1.63 -2.93
CA HIS A 157 4.34 1.70 -1.57
C HIS A 157 3.86 2.95 -0.81
N CYS A 158 3.66 4.08 -1.48
CA CYS A 158 3.09 5.28 -0.85
C CYS A 158 1.65 5.02 -0.38
N ARG A 159 0.83 4.36 -1.21
CA ARG A 159 -0.54 3.98 -0.84
C ARG A 159 -0.56 3.05 0.37
N LEU A 160 0.28 2.02 0.37
CA LEU A 160 0.40 1.09 1.51
C LEU A 160 0.89 1.81 2.77
N TYR A 161 1.83 2.74 2.65
CA TYR A 161 2.32 3.53 3.77
C TYR A 161 1.18 4.38 4.37
N SER A 162 0.47 5.15 3.55
CA SER A 162 -0.65 5.99 3.99
C SER A 162 -1.78 5.18 4.62
N GLN A 163 -2.09 4.00 4.05
CA GLN A 163 -3.08 3.09 4.63
C GLN A 163 -2.66 2.60 6.02
N ASN A 164 -1.39 2.22 6.20
CA ASN A 164 -0.88 1.80 7.50
C ASN A 164 -0.88 2.95 8.50
N LEU A 165 -0.52 4.17 8.11
CA LEU A 165 -0.65 5.35 8.98
C LEU A 165 -2.08 5.55 9.45
N HIS A 166 -3.06 5.42 8.54
CA HIS A 166 -4.46 5.55 8.91
C HIS A 166 -4.89 4.47 9.91
N ASN A 167 -4.50 3.21 9.68
CA ASN A 167 -4.79 2.13 10.62
C ASN A 167 -4.14 2.38 12.00
N MET A 168 -2.92 2.95 12.04
CA MET A 168 -2.29 3.35 13.31
C MET A 168 -3.10 4.45 14.03
N GLU A 169 -3.62 5.44 13.30
CA GLU A 169 -4.50 6.48 13.86
C GLU A 169 -5.75 5.83 14.50
N LEU A 170 -6.37 4.85 13.82
CA LEU A 170 -7.54 4.11 14.34
C LEU A 170 -7.23 3.20 15.54
N LEU A 171 -5.99 2.73 15.67
CA LEU A 171 -5.54 1.94 16.81
C LEU A 171 -5.11 2.80 18.01
N GLY A 172 -5.28 4.13 17.93
CA GLY A 172 -5.03 5.05 19.03
C GLY A 172 -3.60 5.57 19.10
N LEU A 173 -2.82 5.50 18.01
CA LEU A 173 -1.54 6.19 17.94
C LEU A 173 -1.79 7.71 18.03
N ALA A 174 -1.41 8.32 19.15
CA ALA A 174 -1.62 9.75 19.38
C ALA A 174 -0.82 10.57 18.36
N ARG A 175 -1.49 11.50 17.67
CA ARG A 175 -0.88 12.45 16.71
C ARG A 175 0.30 13.24 17.28
N SER A 176 0.46 13.29 18.60
CA SER A 176 1.50 14.02 19.31
C SER A 176 2.80 13.23 19.58
N GLN A 177 2.85 11.91 19.38
CA GLN A 177 4.04 11.10 19.74
C GLN A 177 5.03 10.80 18.60
N ASP A 178 4.69 11.00 17.33
CA ASP A 178 5.56 10.56 16.24
C ASP A 178 5.94 11.68 15.26
N SER A 179 7.11 12.28 15.49
CA SER A 179 7.89 12.85 14.38
C SER A 179 8.38 11.77 13.40
N VAL A 180 8.29 10.50 13.78
CA VAL A 180 8.84 9.36 13.03
C VAL A 180 7.97 8.98 11.83
N TYR A 181 6.64 9.03 11.99
CA TYR A 181 5.67 8.57 11.00
C TYR A 181 4.85 9.76 10.46
N ARG A 182 5.43 10.49 9.51
CA ARG A 182 4.81 11.67 8.89
C ARG A 182 4.09 11.29 7.60
N ARG A 183 2.93 11.91 7.34
CA ARG A 183 2.28 11.83 6.02
C ARG A 183 3.24 12.28 4.92
N LEU A 184 3.29 11.50 3.85
CA LEU A 184 4.13 11.77 2.70
C LEU A 184 3.47 12.83 1.82
N THR A 185 4.25 13.80 1.37
CA THR A 185 3.79 14.79 0.39
C THR A 185 4.40 14.49 -0.97
N ASN A 186 3.82 15.01 -2.06
CA ASN A 186 4.42 14.91 -3.39
C ASN A 186 5.84 15.51 -3.43
N GLU A 187 6.16 16.47 -2.54
CA GLU A 187 7.50 17.05 -2.43
C GLU A 187 8.54 16.05 -1.93
N ASP A 188 8.15 15.17 -0.99
CA ASP A 188 9.01 14.11 -0.45
C ASP A 188 9.37 13.04 -1.49
N LEU A 189 8.57 12.95 -2.57
CA LEU A 189 8.70 11.97 -3.63
C LEU A 189 9.42 12.52 -4.87
N LYS A 190 9.77 13.81 -4.88
CA LYS A 190 10.52 14.42 -5.98
C LYS A 190 11.93 13.83 -6.01
N ALA A 191 12.30 13.26 -7.16
CA ALA A 191 13.65 12.80 -7.43
C ALA A 191 14.60 14.02 -7.49
N SER A 192 15.24 14.36 -6.37
CA SER A 192 16.31 15.35 -6.39
C SER A 192 17.61 14.69 -6.88
N PRO A 193 18.28 15.23 -7.90
CA PRO A 193 19.61 14.73 -8.31
C PRO A 193 20.67 14.86 -7.21
N SER A 194 20.40 15.60 -6.13
CA SER A 194 21.26 15.68 -4.94
C SER A 194 21.16 14.48 -4.00
N LEU A 195 20.11 13.65 -4.09
CA LEU A 195 19.91 12.48 -3.21
C LEU A 195 20.81 11.29 -3.60
N VAL A 196 21.44 11.31 -4.77
CA VAL A 196 22.41 10.29 -5.22
C VAL A 196 23.85 10.73 -4.92
N LEU A 197 24.07 11.32 -3.75
CA LEU A 197 25.42 11.56 -3.24
C LEU A 197 25.69 10.59 -2.09
N PRO A 198 26.17 9.37 -2.37
CA PRO A 198 26.80 8.57 -1.34
C PRO A 198 28.09 9.29 -0.95
N ASN A 199 28.13 9.91 0.23
CA ASN A 199 29.31 10.57 0.80
C ASN A 199 30.12 11.43 -0.20
N ILE A 200 29.80 12.73 -0.29
CA ILE A 200 30.84 13.67 -0.70
C ILE A 200 31.90 13.67 0.42
N PRO A 201 33.17 13.31 0.15
CA PRO A 201 34.20 13.39 1.17
C PRO A 201 34.30 14.85 1.65
N GLY A 202 33.98 15.08 2.93
CA GLY A 202 34.05 16.40 3.57
C GLY A 202 32.73 17.03 3.99
N GLN A 203 31.57 16.44 3.70
CA GLN A 203 30.29 16.95 4.22
C GLN A 203 29.80 16.11 5.43
N PRO A 204 29.59 16.70 6.62
CA PRO A 204 29.02 15.98 7.74
C PRO A 204 27.54 15.69 7.48
N CYS A 205 27.11 14.45 7.75
CA CYS A 205 25.71 14.05 7.74
C CYS A 205 24.92 14.98 8.67
N GLN A 206 24.03 15.81 8.10
CA GLN A 206 23.11 16.60 8.90
C GLN A 206 21.85 15.77 9.15
N LEU A 207 21.57 15.56 10.45
CA LEU A 207 20.43 14.87 11.04
C LEU A 207 19.12 15.63 10.82
#